data_AF-A0A9D0VEH2-F1
#
_entry.id   AF-A0A9D0VEH2-F1
#
_cell.length_a   1.000
_cell.length_b   1.000
_cell.length_c   1.000
_cell.angle_alpha   90.00
_cell.angle_beta   90.00
_cell.angle_gamma   90.00
#
_symmetry.space_group_name_H-M   'P 1'
#
loop_
_entity.id
_entity.type
_entity.pdbx_description
1 polymer ?
#
loop_
_entity_poly.entity_id
_entity_poly.type
_entity_poly.pdbx_seq_one_letter_code
_entity_poly.pdbx_strand_id
1 'polypeptide(L)'
;MGRILLVLVTLFACQGGEPQTPDPTDAPKPTPEAPAPEPEPEPTEGYVIGQTSLRKVPSEDKKIDNPDGDGKVSNWIVTLERGELVSIIGDEGEWSNVRTSEGKEGWFKTERMVPGTSKPAVLFEPGKLFKRPDLLALNTDKKLPAGTVIFALRENERFTEVDYPRSAYSSLKGWALTEDLVFDETEVEAAKIIARIMHLREKGDDSADQLEELVRSQFGGSKLLPLLDDAEEPGGEGDELGGDGAEGDGAEGDGAEGAKNP
;
A
#
# COMPACT_ATOMS: atom_id res chain seq x y z
N MET A 1 -26.00 -26.75 -32.99
CA MET A 1 -27.19 -27.28 -32.30
C MET A 1 -27.23 -28.80 -32.50
N GLY A 2 -27.18 -29.57 -31.42
CA GLY A 2 -27.21 -31.05 -31.43
C GLY A 2 -26.74 -31.55 -30.06
N ARG A 3 -27.58 -31.41 -29.04
CA ARG A 3 -28.52 -32.41 -28.50
C ARG A 3 -27.86 -33.36 -27.49
N ILE A 4 -28.08 -32.97 -26.23
CA ILE A 4 -28.12 -33.74 -24.99
C ILE A 4 -28.74 -35.12 -25.17
N LEU A 5 -28.16 -36.15 -24.55
CA LEU A 5 -28.94 -37.20 -23.89
C LEU A 5 -28.18 -37.78 -22.70
N LEU A 6 -28.89 -37.82 -21.58
CA LEU A 6 -28.53 -38.32 -20.26
C LEU A 6 -29.37 -39.58 -20.00
N VAL A 7 -28.75 -40.69 -19.61
CA VAL A 7 -29.38 -41.92 -19.06
C VAL A 7 -28.31 -42.59 -18.19
N LEU A 8 -28.32 -42.56 -16.86
CA LEU A 8 -29.24 -43.10 -15.83
C LEU A 8 -29.28 -44.64 -15.71
N VAL A 9 -28.47 -45.13 -14.74
CA VAL A 9 -28.75 -46.17 -13.72
C VAL A 9 -29.19 -47.57 -14.16
N THR A 10 -28.45 -48.60 -13.70
CA THR A 10 -29.03 -49.72 -12.92
C THR A 10 -27.97 -50.57 -12.21
N LEU A 11 -28.23 -50.83 -10.92
CA LEU A 11 -27.58 -51.83 -10.07
C LEU A 11 -28.23 -53.20 -10.31
N PHE A 12 -27.44 -54.27 -10.33
CA PHE A 12 -27.90 -55.64 -10.02
C PHE A 12 -26.82 -56.42 -9.28
N ALA A 13 -27.26 -57.19 -8.29
CA ALA A 13 -26.45 -57.90 -7.31
C ALA A 13 -26.35 -59.41 -7.61
N CYS A 14 -25.27 -59.99 -7.07
CA CYS A 14 -25.05 -61.39 -6.63
C CYS A 14 -25.00 -62.54 -7.66
N GLN A 15 -23.81 -63.16 -7.80
CA GLN A 15 -23.65 -64.61 -7.58
C GLN A 15 -22.17 -64.99 -7.40
N GLY A 16 -21.91 -65.88 -6.44
CA GLY A 16 -20.59 -66.37 -6.08
C GLY A 16 -20.04 -67.43 -7.03
N GLY A 17 -18.71 -67.43 -7.18
CA GLY A 17 -17.91 -68.43 -7.86
C GLY A 17 -16.46 -68.33 -7.36
N GLU A 18 -15.81 -69.48 -7.21
CA GLU A 18 -14.55 -69.80 -6.50
C GLU A 18 -13.30 -68.93 -6.81
N PRO A 19 -12.30 -68.91 -5.89
CA PRO A 19 -11.15 -68.01 -5.95
C PRO A 19 -10.18 -68.40 -7.05
N GLN A 20 -10.02 -67.54 -8.06
CA GLN A 20 -8.92 -67.62 -9.00
C GLN A 20 -7.67 -66.98 -8.37
N THR A 21 -6.59 -67.74 -8.39
CA THR A 21 -5.22 -67.35 -8.06
C THR A 21 -4.85 -66.01 -8.71
N PRO A 22 -4.30 -65.03 -7.98
CA PRO A 22 -3.86 -63.77 -8.59
C PRO A 22 -2.65 -64.03 -9.50
N ASP A 23 -2.81 -63.68 -10.77
CA ASP A 23 -1.75 -63.50 -11.75
C ASP A 23 -0.75 -62.44 -11.22
N PRO A 24 0.58 -62.66 -11.24
CA PRO A 24 1.54 -61.66 -10.77
C PRO A 24 1.74 -60.60 -11.87
N THR A 25 0.80 -59.67 -12.01
CA THR A 25 0.99 -58.45 -12.82
C THR A 25 0.30 -57.28 -12.14
N ASP A 26 1.09 -56.47 -11.44
CA ASP A 26 1.22 -55.01 -11.60
C ASP A 26 1.72 -54.44 -10.26
N ALA A 27 3.05 -54.32 -10.14
CA ALA A 27 3.62 -53.46 -9.13
C ALA A 27 3.28 -52.00 -9.53
N PRO A 28 2.63 -51.20 -8.66
CA PRO A 28 2.39 -49.79 -8.97
C PRO A 28 3.74 -49.11 -9.17
N LYS A 29 3.96 -48.61 -10.39
CA LYS A 29 5.08 -47.73 -10.74
C LYS A 29 5.07 -46.54 -9.76
N PRO A 30 6.20 -46.17 -9.14
CA PRO A 30 6.25 -45.00 -8.28
C PRO A 30 5.81 -43.78 -9.09
N THR A 31 4.75 -43.12 -8.62
CA THR A 31 4.36 -41.80 -9.08
C THR A 31 5.57 -40.88 -8.91
N PRO A 32 6.05 -40.21 -9.98
CA PRO A 32 7.08 -39.19 -9.83
C PRO A 32 6.56 -38.14 -8.84
N GLU A 33 7.23 -38.04 -7.70
CA GLU A 33 7.03 -36.95 -6.75
C GLU A 33 7.25 -35.66 -7.53
N ALA A 34 6.24 -34.78 -7.56
CA ALA A 34 6.36 -33.50 -8.23
C ALA A 34 7.58 -32.77 -7.65
N PRO A 35 8.48 -32.21 -8.49
CA PRO A 35 9.63 -31.48 -7.97
C PRO A 35 9.14 -30.40 -6.99
N ALA A 36 9.76 -30.35 -5.81
CA ALA A 36 9.51 -29.30 -4.83
C ALA A 36 9.59 -27.92 -5.53
N PRO A 37 8.71 -26.97 -5.21
CA PRO A 37 8.76 -25.64 -5.81
C PRO A 37 10.16 -25.05 -5.59
N GLU A 38 10.81 -24.70 -6.69
CA GLU A 38 12.09 -23.98 -6.68
C GLU A 38 11.91 -22.69 -5.86
N PRO A 39 12.85 -22.34 -4.95
CA PRO A 39 12.71 -21.13 -4.15
C PRO A 39 12.60 -19.91 -5.07
N GLU A 40 11.55 -19.13 -4.89
CA GLU A 40 11.34 -17.88 -5.62
C GLU A 40 12.54 -16.97 -5.36
N PRO A 41 13.16 -16.38 -6.40
CA PRO A 41 14.35 -15.55 -6.22
C PRO A 41 14.01 -14.36 -5.31
N GLU A 42 14.89 -14.08 -4.35
CA GLU A 42 14.79 -12.88 -3.51
C GLU A 42 14.73 -11.63 -4.41
N PRO A 43 13.85 -10.66 -4.10
CA PRO A 43 13.70 -9.47 -4.93
C PRO A 43 15.01 -8.68 -4.98
N THR A 44 15.46 -8.35 -6.20
CA THR A 44 16.66 -7.53 -6.41
C THR A 44 16.36 -6.04 -6.41
N GLU A 45 15.08 -5.67 -6.40
CA GLU A 45 14.59 -4.29 -6.41
C GLU A 45 13.36 -4.17 -5.50
N GLY A 46 13.08 -2.96 -5.03
CA GLY A 46 11.94 -2.67 -4.19
C GLY A 46 11.42 -1.25 -4.39
N TYR A 47 10.11 -1.07 -4.27
CA TYR A 47 9.49 0.25 -4.22
C TYR A 47 9.31 0.70 -2.78
N VAL A 48 9.77 1.91 -2.48
CA VAL A 48 9.53 2.57 -1.19
C VAL A 48 8.04 2.85 -1.03
N ILE A 49 7.45 2.44 0.10
CA ILE A 49 6.00 2.57 0.36
C ILE A 49 5.62 3.75 1.27
N GLY A 50 6.58 4.56 1.70
CA GLY A 50 6.35 5.75 2.51
C GLY A 50 7.65 6.53 2.71
N GLN A 51 7.55 7.74 3.25
CA GLN A 51 8.71 8.55 3.56
C GLN A 51 9.63 7.80 4.53
N THR A 52 10.89 7.60 4.14
CA THR A 52 11.89 6.89 4.94
C THR A 52 13.25 7.55 4.81
N SER A 53 14.12 7.38 5.80
CA SER A 53 15.48 7.89 5.76
C SER A 53 16.43 6.81 5.28
N LEU A 54 17.24 7.11 4.27
CA LEU A 54 18.40 6.33 3.90
C LEU A 54 19.54 6.65 4.89
N ARG A 55 20.15 5.61 5.46
CA ARG A 55 21.11 5.73 6.56
C ARG A 55 22.48 5.16 6.21
N LYS A 56 23.52 5.66 6.87
CA LYS A 56 24.91 5.17 6.68
C LYS A 56 25.12 3.79 7.27
N VAL A 57 24.47 3.49 8.40
CA VAL A 57 24.52 2.18 9.07
C VAL A 57 23.10 1.72 9.44
N PRO A 58 22.86 0.40 9.58
CA PRO A 58 21.55 -0.18 9.92
C PRO A 58 21.20 0.03 11.41
N SER A 59 21.03 1.28 11.82
CA SER A 59 20.60 1.68 13.16
C SER A 59 19.64 2.87 13.11
N GLU A 60 18.71 2.91 14.08
CA GLU A 60 17.82 4.05 14.27
C GLU A 60 18.54 5.28 14.85
N ASP A 61 19.77 5.12 15.35
CA ASP A 61 20.57 6.20 15.91
C ASP A 61 20.70 7.38 14.95
N LYS A 62 20.39 8.58 15.46
CA LYS A 62 20.53 9.83 14.69
C LYS A 62 22.00 10.16 14.41
N LYS A 63 22.88 9.77 15.33
CA LYS A 63 24.32 10.00 15.26
C LYS A 63 25.08 8.72 15.54
N ILE A 64 26.11 8.49 14.74
CA ILE A 64 27.01 7.35 14.86
C ILE A 64 28.42 7.85 15.14
N ASP A 65 29.29 6.98 15.63
CA ASP A 65 30.70 7.32 15.79
C ASP A 65 31.31 7.62 14.42
N ASN A 66 32.18 8.62 14.39
CA ASN A 66 32.83 9.04 13.16
C ASN A 66 33.85 7.96 12.73
N PRO A 67 33.68 7.31 11.57
CA PRO A 67 34.65 6.31 11.12
C PRO A 67 36.04 6.91 10.83
N ASP A 68 36.11 8.22 10.53
CA ASP A 68 37.34 8.91 10.14
C ASP A 68 38.04 9.65 11.30
N GLY A 69 37.57 9.50 12.55
CA GLY A 69 38.22 10.13 13.70
C GLY A 69 37.32 10.35 14.91
N ASP A 70 37.61 11.40 15.68
CA ASP A 70 36.88 11.68 16.91
C ASP A 70 35.48 12.28 16.65
N GLY A 71 34.58 12.03 17.59
CA GLY A 71 33.24 12.62 17.62
C GLY A 71 32.16 11.76 16.96
N LYS A 72 31.00 12.38 16.74
CA LYS A 72 29.82 11.71 16.16
C LYS A 72 29.33 12.44 14.91
N VAL A 73 28.98 11.68 13.87
CA VAL A 73 28.44 12.19 12.61
C VAL A 73 26.97 11.81 12.44
N SER A 74 26.25 12.52 11.56
CA SER A 74 24.88 12.16 11.20
C SER A 74 24.84 10.79 10.53
N ASN A 75 23.89 9.96 10.94
CA ASN A 75 23.59 8.69 10.26
C ASN A 75 22.67 8.88 9.04
N TRP A 76 22.07 10.05 8.86
CA TRP A 76 21.19 10.34 7.71
C TRP A 76 22.00 10.65 6.45
N ILE A 77 21.53 10.14 5.30
CA ILE A 77 22.07 10.41 3.97
C ILE A 77 21.07 11.26 3.15
N VAL A 78 19.86 10.73 2.97
CA VAL A 78 18.78 11.36 2.21
C VAL A 78 17.44 10.82 2.69
N THR A 79 16.35 11.53 2.41
CA THR A 79 14.99 11.04 2.60
C THR A 79 14.50 10.49 1.26
N LEU A 80 13.96 9.27 1.28
CA LEU A 80 13.27 8.66 0.14
C LEU A 80 11.77 8.80 0.33
N GLU A 81 11.07 9.01 -0.78
CA GLU A 81 9.63 9.17 -0.86
C GLU A 81 8.96 7.89 -1.40
N ARG A 82 7.64 7.80 -1.18
CA ARG A 82 6.83 6.70 -1.72
C ARG A 82 6.90 6.70 -3.25
N GLY A 83 7.07 5.53 -3.85
CA GLY A 83 7.15 5.38 -5.32
C GLY A 83 8.57 5.35 -5.85
N GLU A 84 9.57 5.65 -5.04
CA GLU A 84 10.97 5.51 -5.44
C GLU A 84 11.34 4.02 -5.56
N LEU A 85 11.92 3.67 -6.72
CA LEU A 85 12.48 2.35 -6.97
C LEU A 85 13.94 2.33 -6.51
N VAL A 86 14.31 1.31 -5.74
CA VAL A 86 15.68 1.10 -5.26
C VAL A 86 16.15 -0.30 -5.60
N SER A 87 17.45 -0.45 -5.89
CA SER A 87 18.08 -1.76 -6.06
C SER A 87 18.54 -2.27 -4.70
N ILE A 88 18.20 -3.50 -4.34
CA ILE A 88 18.63 -4.13 -3.10
C ILE A 88 20.01 -4.73 -3.33
N ILE A 89 20.99 -4.30 -2.54
CA ILE A 89 22.39 -4.72 -2.65
C ILE A 89 22.88 -5.51 -1.43
N GLY A 90 22.04 -5.64 -0.41
CA GLY A 90 22.26 -6.52 0.74
C GLY A 90 21.18 -6.36 1.81
N ASP A 91 21.26 -7.21 2.83
CA ASP A 91 20.34 -7.22 3.97
C ASP A 91 21.11 -7.51 5.27
N GLU A 92 20.60 -6.95 6.38
CA GLU A 92 21.09 -7.20 7.73
C GLU A 92 19.94 -7.11 8.73
N GLY A 93 19.40 -8.27 9.12
CA GLY A 93 18.27 -8.34 10.05
C GLY A 93 17.01 -7.69 9.49
N GLU A 94 16.54 -6.60 10.10
CA GLU A 94 15.36 -5.86 9.65
C GLU A 94 15.69 -4.72 8.67
N TRP A 95 16.95 -4.64 8.22
CA TRP A 95 17.46 -3.59 7.37
C TRP A 95 17.82 -4.12 6.00
N SER A 96 17.55 -3.32 4.98
CA SER A 96 18.02 -3.55 3.62
C SER A 96 19.00 -2.46 3.24
N ASN A 97 20.15 -2.88 2.71
CA ASN A 97 21.09 -2.02 2.03
C ASN A 97 20.63 -1.86 0.57
N VAL A 98 20.48 -0.62 0.14
CA VAL A 98 19.96 -0.30 -1.17
C VAL A 98 20.82 0.71 -1.89
N ARG A 99 20.69 0.74 -3.21
CA ARG A 99 21.19 1.81 -4.09
C ARG A 99 20.01 2.53 -4.73
N THR A 100 19.96 3.85 -4.61
CA THR A 100 18.97 4.69 -5.29
C THR A 100 19.33 4.87 -6.78
N SER A 101 18.38 5.36 -7.59
CA SER A 101 18.63 5.73 -8.99
C SER A 101 19.71 6.82 -9.15
N GLU A 102 19.86 7.69 -8.13
CA GLU A 102 20.94 8.70 -8.06
C GLU A 102 22.31 8.11 -7.69
N GLY A 103 22.39 6.79 -7.43
CA GLY A 103 23.62 6.10 -7.05
C GLY A 103 23.99 6.24 -5.56
N LYS A 104 23.09 6.74 -4.72
CA LYS A 104 23.31 6.82 -3.26
C LYS A 104 23.08 5.44 -2.64
N GLU A 105 23.98 5.02 -1.76
CA GLU A 105 23.89 3.75 -1.07
C GLU A 105 23.65 3.95 0.42
N GLY A 106 22.87 3.06 1.02
CA GLY A 106 22.63 3.08 2.46
C GLY A 106 21.52 2.14 2.90
N TRP A 107 21.13 2.27 4.16
CA TRP A 107 20.27 1.34 4.86
C TRP A 107 18.92 1.96 5.20
N PHE A 108 17.85 1.20 5.05
CA PHE A 108 16.56 1.51 5.66
C PHE A 108 15.81 0.22 6.06
N LYS A 109 14.78 0.34 6.90
CA LYS A 109 13.97 -0.79 7.36
C LYS A 109 13.27 -1.51 6.21
N THR A 110 13.46 -2.82 6.06
CA THR A 110 12.88 -3.63 4.96
C THR A 110 11.35 -3.50 4.86
N GLU A 111 10.66 -3.33 5.99
CA GLU A 111 9.21 -3.08 6.03
C GLU A 111 8.74 -1.80 5.31
N ARG A 112 9.67 -0.90 4.93
CA ARG A 112 9.38 0.33 4.18
C ARG A 112 9.43 0.16 2.68
N MET A 113 9.47 -1.08 2.18
CA MET A 113 9.33 -1.35 0.76
C MET A 113 8.41 -2.54 0.48
N VAL A 114 7.96 -2.59 -0.76
CA VAL A 114 7.38 -3.78 -1.39
C VAL A 114 8.31 -4.26 -2.49
N PRO A 115 8.29 -5.56 -2.85
CA PRO A 115 9.11 -6.08 -3.94
C PRO A 115 8.90 -5.28 -5.24
N GLY A 116 9.96 -5.12 -6.04
CA GLY A 116 9.92 -4.41 -7.32
C GLY A 116 9.00 -5.08 -8.37
N THR A 117 8.60 -6.33 -8.13
CA THR A 117 7.57 -7.03 -8.90
C THR A 117 6.15 -6.50 -8.65
N SER A 118 5.95 -5.73 -7.56
CA SER A 118 4.69 -5.04 -7.27
C SER A 118 4.46 -3.95 -8.31
N LYS A 119 3.25 -3.88 -8.88
CA LYS A 119 2.95 -2.91 -9.95
C LYS A 119 2.43 -1.61 -9.35
N PRO A 120 3.09 -0.47 -9.55
CA PRO A 120 2.51 0.83 -9.22
C PRO A 120 1.20 1.04 -9.99
N ALA A 121 0.21 1.62 -9.32
CA ALA A 121 -1.06 1.97 -9.92
C ALA A 121 -1.62 3.26 -9.30
N VAL A 122 -2.58 3.87 -10.00
CA VAL A 122 -3.31 5.05 -9.56
C VAL A 122 -4.81 4.86 -9.78
N LEU A 123 -5.63 5.75 -9.22
CA LEU A 123 -7.06 5.81 -9.50
C LEU A 123 -7.39 7.17 -10.09
N PHE A 124 -8.23 7.23 -11.14
CA PHE A 124 -8.74 8.50 -11.65
C PHE A 124 -9.87 9.07 -10.79
N GLU A 125 -10.60 8.21 -10.10
CA GLU A 125 -11.73 8.58 -9.25
C GLU A 125 -11.58 7.95 -7.86
N PRO A 126 -12.26 8.49 -6.82
CA PRO A 126 -12.21 7.87 -5.51
C PRO A 126 -12.77 6.44 -5.51
N GLY A 127 -11.92 5.47 -5.16
CA GLY A 127 -12.28 4.06 -5.05
C GLY A 127 -12.61 3.61 -3.63
N LYS A 128 -12.98 2.34 -3.47
CA LYS A 128 -13.19 1.70 -2.15
C LYS A 128 -12.02 0.79 -1.79
N LEU A 129 -11.60 0.82 -0.52
CA LEU A 129 -10.63 -0.14 0.02
C LEU A 129 -11.34 -1.19 0.88
N PHE A 130 -11.45 -2.41 0.39
CA PHE A 130 -12.10 -3.52 1.07
C PHE A 130 -11.14 -4.27 2.00
N LYS A 131 -11.66 -4.77 3.13
CA LYS A 131 -10.89 -5.65 4.04
C LYS A 131 -10.72 -7.07 3.49
N ARG A 132 -11.57 -7.46 2.53
CA ARG A 132 -11.60 -8.77 1.88
C ARG A 132 -11.96 -8.58 0.40
N PRO A 133 -11.58 -9.52 -0.50
CA PRO A 133 -11.92 -9.45 -1.91
C PRO A 133 -13.38 -9.87 -2.15
N ASP A 134 -14.32 -9.12 -1.58
CA ASP A 134 -15.76 -9.38 -1.65
C ASP A 134 -16.54 -8.06 -1.62
N LEU A 135 -17.49 -7.91 -2.55
CA LEU A 135 -18.35 -6.73 -2.64
C LEU A 135 -19.23 -6.54 -1.40
N LEU A 136 -19.56 -7.64 -0.70
CA LEU A 136 -20.35 -7.61 0.52
C LEU A 136 -19.53 -7.24 1.76
N ALA A 137 -18.21 -7.02 1.63
CA ALA A 137 -17.37 -6.45 2.68
C ALA A 137 -17.62 -4.95 2.86
N LEU A 138 -18.90 -4.56 2.95
CA LEU A 138 -19.44 -3.20 3.07
C LEU A 138 -19.03 -2.49 4.37
N ASN A 139 -18.36 -3.17 5.30
CA ASN A 139 -17.87 -2.61 6.56
C ASN A 139 -16.55 -1.83 6.39
N THR A 140 -16.45 -1.07 5.30
CA THR A 140 -15.29 -0.23 5.02
C THR A 140 -15.75 1.16 4.58
N ASP A 141 -15.67 2.12 5.49
CA ASP A 141 -15.86 3.54 5.18
C ASP A 141 -14.62 4.14 4.50
N LYS A 142 -13.60 3.31 4.23
CA LYS A 142 -12.30 3.77 3.78
C LYS A 142 -12.28 3.93 2.27
N LYS A 143 -12.17 5.18 1.84
CA LYS A 143 -12.03 5.58 0.44
C LYS A 143 -10.55 5.63 0.05
N LEU A 144 -10.28 5.31 -1.20
CA LEU A 144 -9.01 5.53 -1.89
C LEU A 144 -9.17 6.83 -2.67
N PRO A 145 -8.52 7.94 -2.30
CA PRO A 145 -8.60 9.17 -3.08
C PRO A 145 -8.03 8.98 -4.49
N ALA A 146 -8.61 9.68 -5.47
CA ALA A 146 -8.04 9.80 -6.80
C ALA A 146 -6.59 10.33 -6.75
N GLY A 147 -5.77 9.95 -7.72
CA GLY A 147 -4.36 10.35 -7.80
C GLY A 147 -3.45 9.70 -6.76
N THR A 148 -3.96 8.84 -5.87
CA THR A 148 -3.11 8.14 -4.90
C THR A 148 -2.28 7.07 -5.60
N VAL A 149 -0.95 7.15 -5.48
CA VAL A 149 -0.04 6.08 -5.91
C VAL A 149 -0.13 4.89 -4.95
N ILE A 150 -0.61 3.76 -5.45
CA ILE A 150 -0.72 2.48 -4.73
C ILE A 150 0.18 1.42 -5.37
N PHE A 151 0.45 0.33 -4.65
CA PHE A 151 1.17 -0.82 -5.22
C PHE A 151 0.28 -2.04 -5.22
N ALA A 152 0.03 -2.62 -6.40
CA ALA A 152 -0.63 -3.90 -6.55
C ALA A 152 0.31 -5.03 -6.12
N LEU A 153 -0.11 -5.78 -5.11
CA LEU A 153 0.67 -6.87 -4.50
C LEU A 153 0.28 -8.22 -5.09
N ARG A 154 -1.03 -8.48 -5.22
CA ARG A 154 -1.57 -9.67 -5.90
C ARG A 154 -2.95 -9.39 -6.45
N GLU A 155 -3.29 -10.10 -7.52
CA GLU A 155 -4.55 -9.93 -8.25
C GLU A 155 -5.37 -11.22 -8.23
N ASN A 156 -6.69 -11.08 -8.20
CA ASN A 156 -7.66 -12.13 -8.51
C ASN A 156 -8.68 -11.60 -9.54
N GLU A 157 -9.71 -12.39 -9.87
CA GLU A 157 -10.66 -12.08 -10.95
C GLU A 157 -11.31 -10.68 -10.89
N ARG A 158 -11.50 -10.11 -9.70
CA ARG A 158 -12.19 -8.81 -9.54
C ARG A 158 -11.47 -7.82 -8.62
N PHE A 159 -10.54 -8.31 -7.81
CA PHE A 159 -9.89 -7.51 -6.79
C PHE A 159 -8.38 -7.64 -6.88
N THR A 160 -7.72 -6.53 -6.57
CA THR A 160 -6.29 -6.46 -6.39
C THR A 160 -6.01 -6.13 -4.92
N GLU A 161 -5.19 -6.93 -4.26
CA GLU A 161 -4.63 -6.55 -2.96
C GLU A 161 -3.58 -5.46 -3.21
N VAL A 162 -3.73 -4.34 -2.53
CA VAL A 162 -2.93 -3.14 -2.71
C VAL A 162 -2.29 -2.72 -1.39
N ASP A 163 -1.08 -2.18 -1.48
CA ASP A 163 -0.50 -1.33 -0.43
C ASP A 163 -0.95 0.12 -0.65
N TYR A 164 -1.69 0.67 0.31
CA TYR A 164 -2.26 2.02 0.26
C TYR A 164 -1.63 2.92 1.35
N PRO A 165 -1.16 4.13 1.02
CA PRO A 165 -0.58 5.04 2.00
C PRO A 165 -1.67 5.56 2.95
N ARG A 166 -1.49 5.37 4.26
CA ARG A 166 -2.38 5.95 5.29
C ARG A 166 -1.88 7.32 5.76
N SER A 167 -0.57 7.52 5.73
CA SER A 167 0.14 8.73 6.12
C SER A 167 1.51 8.72 5.44
N ALA A 168 2.31 9.77 5.63
CA ALA A 168 3.68 9.80 5.15
C ALA A 168 4.52 8.59 5.60
N TYR A 169 4.26 8.02 6.79
CA TYR A 169 5.14 7.00 7.39
C TYR A 169 4.54 5.59 7.46
N SER A 170 3.27 5.42 7.10
CA SER A 170 2.59 4.13 7.21
C SER A 170 1.66 3.86 6.06
N SER A 171 1.60 2.59 5.66
CA SER A 171 0.65 2.06 4.71
C SER A 171 -0.30 1.07 5.37
N LEU A 172 -1.35 0.71 4.64
CA LEU A 172 -2.27 -0.36 4.99
C LEU A 172 -2.48 -1.22 3.76
N LYS A 173 -2.56 -2.53 3.98
CA LYS A 173 -2.98 -3.48 2.96
C LYS A 173 -4.50 -3.60 2.93
N GLY A 174 -5.06 -3.75 1.74
CA GLY A 174 -6.48 -3.99 1.53
C GLY A 174 -6.74 -4.37 0.08
N TRP A 175 -8.00 -4.49 -0.30
CA TRP A 175 -8.42 -4.91 -1.64
C TRP A 175 -9.09 -3.75 -2.35
N ALA A 176 -8.71 -3.46 -3.58
CA ALA A 176 -9.40 -2.53 -4.46
C ALA A 176 -10.04 -3.31 -5.62
N LEU A 177 -11.05 -2.74 -6.28
CA LEU A 177 -11.54 -3.33 -7.53
C LEU A 177 -10.45 -3.18 -8.60
N THR A 178 -10.15 -4.26 -9.31
CA THR A 178 -9.12 -4.25 -10.35
C THR A 178 -9.44 -3.24 -11.46
N GLU A 179 -10.71 -3.05 -11.78
CA GLU A 179 -11.19 -2.11 -12.81
C GLU A 179 -10.99 -0.63 -12.46
N ASP A 180 -10.86 -0.30 -11.17
CA ASP A 180 -10.60 1.07 -10.70
C ASP A 180 -9.11 1.45 -10.84
N LEU A 181 -8.23 0.46 -11.02
CA LEU A 181 -6.79 0.64 -11.02
C LEU A 181 -6.25 0.93 -12.41
N VAL A 182 -5.47 2.00 -12.49
CA VAL A 182 -4.77 2.43 -13.70
C VAL A 182 -3.29 2.13 -13.53
N PHE A 183 -2.77 1.28 -14.41
CA PHE A 183 -1.36 0.84 -14.42
C PHE A 183 -0.52 1.55 -15.50
N ASP A 184 -1.08 2.57 -16.14
CA ASP A 184 -0.37 3.34 -17.15
C ASP A 184 0.81 4.10 -16.50
N GLU A 185 2.00 3.93 -17.05
CA GLU A 185 3.24 4.50 -16.50
C GLU A 185 3.20 6.03 -16.50
N THR A 186 2.61 6.64 -17.53
CA THR A 186 2.48 8.10 -17.65
C THR A 186 1.61 8.66 -16.52
N GLU A 187 0.50 7.98 -16.23
CA GLU A 187 -0.42 8.38 -15.17
C GLU A 187 0.16 8.13 -13.77
N VAL A 188 0.92 7.05 -13.59
CA VAL A 188 1.66 6.79 -12.35
C VAL A 188 2.71 7.87 -12.09
N GLU A 189 3.52 8.24 -13.09
CA GLU A 189 4.54 9.27 -12.94
C GLU A 189 3.93 10.66 -12.70
N ALA A 190 2.86 11.01 -13.43
CA ALA A 190 2.11 12.24 -13.18
C ALA A 190 1.59 12.29 -11.74
N ALA A 191 1.01 11.20 -11.23
CA ALA A 191 0.52 11.11 -9.86
C ALA A 191 1.61 11.28 -8.80
N LYS A 192 2.82 10.72 -9.01
CA LYS A 192 3.95 10.91 -8.10
C LYS A 192 4.30 12.39 -7.95
N ILE A 193 4.36 13.11 -9.07
CA ILE A 193 4.67 14.55 -9.06
C ILE A 193 3.52 15.35 -8.44
N ILE A 194 2.26 15.06 -8.78
CA ILE A 194 1.06 15.68 -8.18
C ILE A 194 1.05 15.51 -6.65
N ALA A 195 1.30 14.30 -6.16
CA ALA A 195 1.38 14.03 -4.72
C ALA A 195 2.49 14.86 -4.06
N ARG A 196 3.63 15.05 -4.73
CA ARG A 196 4.71 15.90 -4.24
C ARG A 196 4.32 17.37 -4.20
N ILE A 197 3.67 17.88 -5.26
CA ILE A 197 3.15 19.26 -5.32
C ILE A 197 2.20 19.51 -4.15
N MET A 198 1.23 18.64 -3.93
CA MET A 198 0.27 18.76 -2.83
C MET A 198 0.96 18.81 -1.47
N HIS A 199 1.97 17.96 -1.25
CA HIS A 199 2.75 17.99 -0.02
C HIS A 199 3.52 19.31 0.17
N LEU A 200 4.15 19.83 -0.89
CA LEU A 200 4.91 21.08 -0.84
C LEU A 200 4.00 22.29 -0.59
N ARG A 201 2.81 22.32 -1.21
CA ARG A 201 1.79 23.35 -0.95
C ARG A 201 1.33 23.34 0.51
N GLU A 202 1.10 22.16 1.09
CA GLU A 202 0.78 22.02 2.52
C GLU A 202 1.89 22.60 3.43
N LYS A 203 3.15 22.54 2.98
CA LYS A 203 4.30 23.13 3.68
C LYS A 203 4.54 24.61 3.38
N GLY A 204 3.82 25.20 2.43
CA GLY A 204 4.07 26.56 1.94
C GLY A 204 5.42 26.68 1.24
N ASP A 205 5.85 25.64 0.53
CA ASP A 205 7.12 25.62 -0.21
C ASP A 205 6.91 26.03 -1.67
N ASP A 206 7.57 27.12 -2.07
CA ASP A 206 7.46 27.73 -3.41
C ASP A 206 7.94 26.81 -4.55
N SER A 207 8.65 25.71 -4.26
CA SER A 207 9.01 24.71 -5.27
C SER A 207 7.81 23.94 -5.83
N ALA A 208 6.64 24.04 -5.19
CA ALA A 208 5.39 23.48 -5.70
C ALA A 208 5.05 24.01 -7.10
N ASP A 209 5.18 25.32 -7.34
CA ASP A 209 4.82 25.96 -8.61
C ASP A 209 5.72 25.48 -9.77
N GLN A 210 7.01 25.29 -9.49
CA GLN A 210 7.96 24.77 -10.47
C GLN A 210 7.64 23.32 -10.87
N LEU A 211 7.24 22.49 -9.91
CA LEU A 211 6.83 21.12 -10.18
C LEU A 211 5.48 21.07 -10.90
N GLU A 212 4.56 22.00 -10.61
CA GLU A 212 3.31 22.12 -11.33
C GLU A 212 3.52 22.49 -12.80
N GLU A 213 4.38 23.47 -13.09
CA GLU A 213 4.73 23.81 -14.47
C GLU A 213 5.34 22.59 -15.19
N LEU A 214 6.25 21.88 -14.51
CA LEU A 214 6.87 20.67 -15.04
C LEU A 214 5.82 19.59 -15.35
N VAL A 215 4.91 19.29 -14.43
CA VAL A 215 3.93 18.22 -14.63
C VAL A 215 2.94 18.57 -15.74
N ARG A 216 2.50 19.83 -15.84
CA ARG A 216 1.63 20.28 -16.94
C ARG A 216 2.36 20.26 -18.29
N SER A 217 3.65 20.57 -18.32
CA SER A 217 4.45 20.52 -19.56
C SER A 217 4.74 19.09 -20.01
N GLN A 218 5.12 18.19 -19.11
CA GLN A 218 5.54 16.83 -19.45
C GLN A 218 4.34 15.87 -19.58
N PHE A 219 3.29 16.10 -18.79
CA PHE A 219 2.14 15.21 -18.65
C PHE A 219 0.81 15.92 -18.96
N GLY A 220 0.81 16.90 -19.88
CA GLY A 220 -0.36 17.71 -20.24
C GLY A 220 -1.61 16.93 -20.67
N GLY A 221 -1.47 15.66 -21.04
CA GLY A 221 -2.59 14.76 -21.38
C GLY A 221 -3.11 13.91 -20.21
N SER A 222 -2.50 13.99 -19.02
CA SER A 222 -2.90 13.19 -17.87
C SER A 222 -4.28 13.60 -17.37
N LYS A 223 -5.09 12.60 -17.05
CA LYS A 223 -6.43 12.82 -16.47
C LYS A 223 -6.38 13.25 -15.01
N LEU A 224 -5.21 13.23 -14.38
CA LEU A 224 -5.01 13.59 -12.98
C LEU A 224 -4.69 15.07 -12.77
N LEU A 225 -4.33 15.82 -13.82
CA LEU A 225 -4.02 17.24 -13.70
C LEU A 225 -5.12 18.10 -13.04
N PRO A 226 -6.43 17.85 -13.26
CA PRO A 226 -7.49 18.60 -12.58
C PRO A 226 -7.42 18.52 -11.04
N LEU A 227 -6.80 17.48 -10.47
CA LEU A 227 -6.62 17.37 -9.01
C LEU A 227 -5.75 18.49 -8.42
N LEU A 228 -4.93 19.16 -9.23
CA LEU A 228 -4.15 20.31 -8.79
C LEU A 228 -4.99 21.58 -8.65
N ASP A 229 -6.10 21.67 -9.38
CA ASP A 229 -6.99 22.83 -9.40
C ASP A 229 -7.99 22.76 -8.23
N ASP A 230 -8.54 21.56 -7.96
CA ASP A 230 -9.51 21.33 -6.88
C ASP A 230 -8.94 21.52 -5.47
N ALA A 231 -7.61 21.53 -5.33
CA ALA A 231 -6.93 21.74 -4.05
C ALA A 231 -6.92 23.21 -3.58
N GLU A 232 -7.34 24.16 -4.42
CA GLU A 232 -7.29 25.60 -4.14
C GLU A 232 -8.56 26.18 -3.49
N GLU A 233 -9.63 25.41 -3.28
CA GLU A 233 -10.79 25.92 -2.54
C GLU A 233 -10.62 25.73 -1.02
N PRO A 234 -10.33 26.79 -0.24
CA PRO A 234 -10.53 26.73 1.20
C PRO A 234 -12.04 26.62 1.44
N GLY A 235 -12.50 25.42 1.81
CA GLY A 235 -13.87 25.18 2.24
C GLY A 235 -14.27 26.09 3.40
N GLY A 236 -14.85 27.24 3.04
CA GLY A 236 -15.76 27.97 3.89
C GLY A 236 -17.09 27.24 3.88
N GLU A 237 -17.34 26.44 4.89
CA GLU A 237 -18.68 26.15 5.41
C GLU A 237 -18.55 26.08 6.92
N GLY A 238 -18.73 27.24 7.55
CA GLY A 238 -19.04 27.29 8.97
C GLY A 238 -20.40 26.66 9.15
N ASP A 239 -20.43 25.49 9.78
CA ASP A 239 -21.62 25.01 10.47
C ASP A 239 -21.92 26.00 11.62
N GLU A 240 -22.62 27.08 11.28
CA GLU A 240 -23.46 27.83 12.21
C GLU A 240 -24.57 26.90 12.68
N LEU A 241 -24.26 26.08 13.69
CA LEU A 241 -25.29 25.53 14.55
C LEU A 241 -25.82 26.67 15.43
N GLY A 242 -26.85 27.32 14.92
CA GLY A 242 -27.73 28.19 15.67
C GLY A 242 -28.25 27.49 16.92
N GLY A 243 -27.80 27.96 18.08
CA GLY A 243 -28.33 27.61 19.38
C GLY A 243 -28.99 28.83 19.99
N ASP A 244 -30.21 29.14 19.54
CA ASP A 244 -31.07 30.15 20.14
C ASP A 244 -31.97 29.49 21.20
N GLY A 245 -31.89 30.02 22.42
CA GLY A 245 -32.94 30.07 23.44
C GLY A 245 -33.60 28.79 23.96
N ALA A 246 -33.38 28.47 25.24
CA ALA A 246 -34.48 28.36 26.20
C ALA A 246 -34.01 28.41 27.66
N GLU A 247 -34.75 29.21 28.42
CA GLU A 247 -34.61 29.57 29.82
C GLU A 247 -34.68 28.38 30.79
N GLY A 248 -34.03 28.54 31.95
CA GLY A 248 -34.10 27.60 33.07
C GLY A 248 -33.63 28.26 34.36
N ASP A 249 -34.50 29.11 34.89
CA ASP A 249 -34.46 29.71 36.21
C ASP A 249 -34.28 28.64 37.31
N GLY A 250 -33.42 28.90 38.30
CA GLY A 250 -33.07 27.91 39.34
C GLY A 250 -32.16 28.47 40.42
N ALA A 251 -32.80 29.06 41.42
CA ALA A 251 -32.23 29.78 42.55
C ALA A 251 -31.36 28.97 43.54
N GLU A 252 -30.51 29.73 44.22
CA GLU A 252 -30.09 29.65 45.63
C GLU A 252 -29.30 28.43 46.16
N GLY A 253 -28.17 28.76 46.79
CA GLY A 253 -27.36 27.84 47.57
C GLY A 253 -26.12 28.51 48.16
N ASP A 254 -26.36 29.36 49.16
CA ASP A 254 -25.41 29.98 50.10
C ASP A 254 -24.41 28.96 50.71
N GLY A 255 -23.21 29.42 51.09
CA GLY A 255 -22.33 28.65 51.99
C GLY A 255 -20.83 28.79 51.80
N ALA A 256 -20.27 29.81 52.46
CA ALA A 256 -19.10 29.76 53.36
C ALA A 256 -17.83 28.99 52.90
N GLU A 257 -16.70 29.66 52.68
CA GLU A 257 -15.70 30.03 53.70
C GLU A 257 -14.59 28.96 53.84
N GLY A 258 -13.33 29.41 53.80
CA GLY A 258 -12.27 28.73 54.57
C GLY A 258 -11.03 28.23 53.82
N ALA A 259 -9.96 28.98 54.05
CA ALA A 259 -8.62 28.48 54.40
C ALA A 259 -7.63 28.04 53.29
N LYS A 260 -6.69 28.97 53.10
CA LYS A 260 -5.26 28.81 52.78
C LYS A 260 -4.57 27.61 53.47
N ASN A 261 -3.75 26.90 52.67
CA ASN A 261 -2.40 26.35 52.91
C ASN A 261 -2.15 25.35 54.07
N PRO A 262 -0.99 24.66 54.11
CA PRO A 262 0.22 24.75 53.26
C PRO A 262 0.45 23.64 52.23
#